data_AF-A0A923Z5J9-F1
#
_entry.id   AF-A0A923Z5J9-F1
#
_cell.length_a   1.000
_cell.length_b   1.000
_cell.length_c   1.000
_cell.angle_alpha   90.00
_cell.angle_beta   90.00
_cell.angle_gamma   90.00
#
_symmetry.space_group_name_H-M   'P 1'
#
loop_
_entity.id
_entity.type
_entity.pdbx_description
1 polymer ?
#
loop_
_entity_poly.entity_id
_entity_poly.type
_entity_poly.pdbx_seq_one_letter_code
_entity_poly.pdbx_strand_id
1 'polypeptide(L)'
;MIIRPTTSGFTLIELIVGMTIFSIGLAGIYALLQTTMSSVRYSQDEIIVSGLLREQMDLVNNIRDTNLRNYIPWDSVLISASNGSMSSTILMGAVYTIENSFSASGLTFDPILNDGTIVKSPIRLTKIDPTTSFATDLEKWNKTQLILDDHGRYIHTGSTTGAPTQFASYIIVSPLGYTGSTGFTEVRKDQKNQGWIIDARVLVKYNGGYREYDAKSMITDWQK
;
A
#
# COMPACT_ATOMS: atom_id res chain seq x y z
N MET A 1 -25.90 -1.79 -82.69
CA MET A 1 -24.91 -2.69 -82.05
C MET A 1 -24.83 -2.31 -80.59
N ILE A 2 -25.41 -3.13 -79.70
CA ILE A 2 -25.44 -2.88 -78.25
C ILE A 2 -24.37 -3.78 -77.63
N ILE A 3 -23.32 -3.19 -77.08
CA ILE A 3 -22.26 -3.92 -76.38
C ILE A 3 -22.78 -4.21 -74.97
N ARG A 4 -23.01 -5.49 -74.65
CA ARG A 4 -23.36 -5.92 -73.30
C ARG A 4 -22.07 -6.08 -72.48
N PRO A 5 -21.93 -5.46 -71.29
CA PRO A 5 -20.79 -5.72 -70.43
C PRO A 5 -20.89 -7.15 -69.88
N THR A 6 -19.82 -7.91 -70.02
CA THR A 6 -19.70 -9.25 -69.44
C THR A 6 -19.45 -9.10 -67.94
N THR A 7 -20.34 -9.64 -67.10
CA THR A 7 -20.13 -9.75 -65.66
C THR A 7 -19.00 -10.73 -65.39
N SER A 8 -17.81 -10.24 -65.05
CA SER A 8 -16.68 -11.10 -64.71
C SER A 8 -17.00 -11.88 -63.43
N GLY A 9 -16.96 -13.21 -63.50
CA GLY A 9 -17.09 -14.07 -62.33
C GLY A 9 -15.96 -13.78 -61.35
N PHE A 10 -16.34 -13.53 -60.10
CA PHE A 10 -15.41 -13.33 -58.99
C PHE A 10 -14.47 -14.54 -58.89
N THR A 11 -13.15 -14.30 -58.89
CA THR A 11 -12.17 -15.40 -58.95
C THR A 11 -11.95 -15.98 -57.56
N LEU A 12 -11.77 -17.31 -57.45
CA LEU A 12 -11.47 -17.98 -56.17
C LEU A 12 -10.25 -17.37 -55.48
N ILE A 13 -9.24 -16.96 -56.25
CA ILE A 13 -8.02 -16.36 -55.73
C ILE A 13 -8.28 -15.00 -55.06
N GLU A 14 -9.18 -14.18 -55.62
CA GLU A 14 -9.57 -12.89 -55.04
C GLU A 14 -10.27 -13.06 -53.69
N LEU A 15 -11.08 -14.11 -53.55
CA LEU A 15 -11.73 -14.46 -52.29
C LEU A 15 -10.71 -14.91 -51.23
N ILE A 16 -9.74 -15.74 -51.60
CA ILE A 16 -8.67 -16.19 -50.69
C ILE A 16 -7.83 -14.99 -50.23
N VAL A 17 -7.43 -14.12 -51.16
CA VAL A 17 -6.65 -12.91 -50.83
C VAL A 17 -7.47 -11.95 -49.96
N GLY A 18 -8.77 -11.77 -50.22
CA GLY A 18 -9.66 -10.98 -49.38
C GLY A 18 -9.76 -11.53 -47.96
N MET A 19 -9.92 -12.85 -47.81
CA MET A 19 -9.97 -13.52 -46.51
C MET A 19 -8.66 -13.43 -45.73
N THR A 20 -7.50 -13.51 -46.39
CA THR A 20 -6.20 -13.41 -45.70
C THR A 20 -5.96 -11.99 -45.20
N ILE A 21 -6.21 -10.97 -46.01
CA ILE A 21 -6.10 -9.57 -45.60
C ILE A 21 -7.07 -9.26 -44.45
N PHE A 22 -8.31 -9.75 -44.56
CA PHE A 22 -9.30 -9.60 -43.49
C PHE A 22 -8.84 -10.26 -42.18
N SER A 23 -8.27 -11.47 -42.26
CA SER A 23 -7.79 -12.21 -41.09
C SER A 23 -6.61 -11.50 -40.42
N ILE A 24 -5.67 -10.94 -41.20
CA ILE A 24 -4.55 -10.16 -40.67
C ILE A 24 -5.06 -8.89 -39.98
N GLY A 25 -6.03 -8.19 -40.59
CA GLY A 25 -6.67 -7.03 -39.99
C GLY A 25 -7.35 -7.35 -38.66
N LEU A 26 -8.10 -8.46 -38.62
CA LEU A 26 -8.77 -8.92 -37.40
C LEU A 26 -7.78 -9.29 -36.30
N ALA A 27 -6.68 -9.96 -36.63
CA ALA A 27 -5.62 -10.30 -35.69
C ALA A 27 -4.96 -9.04 -35.10
N GLY A 28 -4.74 -8.00 -35.91
CA GLY A 28 -4.22 -6.72 -35.46
C GLY A 28 -5.12 -6.03 -34.43
N ILE A 29 -6.43 -6.00 -34.70
CA ILE A 29 -7.43 -5.44 -33.78
C ILE A 29 -7.45 -6.24 -32.47
N TYR A 30 -7.42 -7.57 -32.54
CA TYR A 30 -7.41 -8.43 -31.37
C TYR A 30 -6.18 -8.19 -30.47
N ALA A 31 -4.99 -8.06 -31.07
CA ALA A 31 -3.77 -7.75 -30.34
C ALA A 31 -3.86 -6.39 -29.62
N LEU A 32 -4.43 -5.38 -30.27
CA LEU A 32 -4.64 -4.05 -29.67
C LEU A 32 -5.65 -4.09 -28.52
N LEU A 33 -6.71 -4.89 -28.63
CA LEU A 33 -7.67 -5.06 -27.55
C LEU A 33 -7.02 -5.70 -26.33
N GLN A 34 -6.16 -6.71 -26.54
CA GLN A 34 -5.45 -7.37 -25.45
C GLN A 34 -4.51 -6.42 -24.70
N THR A 35 -3.75 -5.57 -25.42
CA THR A 35 -2.88 -4.56 -24.78
C THR A 35 -3.69 -3.49 -24.05
N THR A 36 -4.80 -3.04 -24.66
CA THR A 36 -5.71 -2.07 -24.06
C THR A 36 -6.32 -2.60 -22.76
N MET A 37 -6.80 -3.84 -22.74
CA MET A 37 -7.35 -4.48 -21.54
C MET A 37 -6.31 -4.59 -20.42
N SER A 38 -5.06 -4.94 -20.77
CA SER A 38 -3.96 -4.97 -19.79
C SER A 38 -3.67 -3.59 -19.22
N SER A 39 -3.67 -2.54 -20.06
CA SER A 39 -3.47 -1.16 -19.62
C SER A 39 -4.59 -0.69 -18.68
N VAL A 40 -5.86 -1.04 -18.97
CA VAL A 40 -6.99 -0.69 -18.12
C VAL A 40 -6.86 -1.31 -16.73
N ARG A 41 -6.46 -2.58 -16.64
CA ARG A 41 -6.23 -3.25 -15.35
C ARG A 41 -5.12 -2.57 -14.55
N TYR A 42 -4.02 -2.23 -15.23
CA TYR A 42 -2.92 -1.52 -14.59
C TYR A 42 -3.34 -0.14 -14.05
N SER A 43 -4.14 0.62 -14.82
CA SER A 43 -4.68 1.91 -14.35
C SER A 43 -5.66 1.75 -13.18
N GLN A 44 -6.45 0.68 -13.15
CA GLN A 44 -7.32 0.38 -12.00
C GLN A 44 -6.49 0.10 -10.73
N ASP A 45 -5.42 -0.68 -10.86
CA ASP A 45 -4.53 -1.00 -9.76
C ASP A 45 -3.83 0.26 -9.21
N GLU A 46 -3.40 1.19 -10.08
CA GLU A 46 -2.80 2.46 -9.65
C GLU A 46 -3.75 3.33 -8.83
N ILE A 47 -5.05 3.35 -9.15
CA ILE A 47 -6.05 4.08 -8.38
C ILE A 47 -6.18 3.48 -6.97
N ILE A 48 -6.23 2.15 -6.87
CA ILE A 48 -6.31 1.44 -5.57
C ILE A 48 -5.05 1.71 -4.75
N VAL A 49 -3.87 1.57 -5.38
CA VAL A 49 -2.57 1.85 -4.75
C VAL A 49 -2.49 3.27 -4.23
N SER A 50 -2.89 4.26 -5.02
CA SER A 50 -2.90 5.66 -4.60
C SER A 50 -3.83 5.89 -3.40
N GLY A 51 -4.99 5.24 -3.38
CA GLY A 51 -5.92 5.24 -2.26
C GLY A 51 -5.29 4.66 -0.98
N LEU A 52 -4.66 3.48 -1.09
CA LEU A 52 -4.00 2.81 0.04
C LEU A 52 -2.82 3.62 0.58
N LEU A 53 -1.99 4.19 -0.28
CA LEU A 53 -0.88 5.06 0.14
C LEU A 53 -1.39 6.30 0.88
N ARG A 54 -2.47 6.91 0.39
CA ARG A 54 -3.11 8.06 1.03
C ARG A 54 -3.67 7.68 2.40
N GLU A 55 -4.38 6.56 2.49
CA GLU A 55 -4.94 6.08 3.76
C GLU A 55 -3.85 5.82 4.79
N GLN A 56 -2.76 5.13 4.43
CA GLN A 56 -1.64 4.91 5.35
C GLN A 56 -1.09 6.23 5.89
N MET A 57 -0.94 7.23 5.02
CA MET A 57 -0.44 8.55 5.41
C MET A 57 -1.42 9.28 6.34
N ASP A 58 -2.71 9.21 6.04
CA ASP A 58 -3.77 9.79 6.86
C ASP A 58 -3.85 9.12 8.24
N LEU A 59 -3.68 7.80 8.32
CA LEU A 59 -3.61 7.07 9.59
C LEU A 59 -2.40 7.53 10.42
N VAL A 60 -1.22 7.70 9.82
CA VAL A 60 -0.05 8.21 10.55
C VAL A 60 -0.26 9.64 11.04
N ASN A 61 -0.87 10.50 10.23
CA ASN A 61 -1.23 11.86 10.67
C ASN A 61 -2.28 11.84 11.80
N ASN A 62 -3.25 10.94 11.73
CA ASN A 62 -4.30 10.78 12.73
C ASN A 62 -3.73 10.32 14.08
N ILE A 63 -2.71 9.44 14.10
CA ILE A 63 -1.95 9.12 15.32
C ILE A 63 -1.42 10.41 15.97
N ARG A 64 -0.66 11.20 15.20
CA ARG A 64 -0.06 12.45 15.69
C ARG A 64 -1.12 13.41 16.23
N ASP A 65 -2.15 13.68 15.43
CA ASP A 65 -3.15 14.70 15.74
C ASP A 65 -4.02 14.28 16.93
N THR A 66 -4.32 12.98 17.05
CA THR A 66 -5.06 12.45 18.20
C THR A 66 -4.21 12.48 19.47
N ASN A 67 -2.91 12.19 19.38
CA ASN A 67 -1.99 12.31 20.51
C ASN A 67 -1.88 13.75 21.01
N LEU A 68 -1.67 14.70 20.09
CA LEU A 68 -1.60 16.13 20.39
C LEU A 68 -2.89 16.64 21.05
N ARG A 69 -4.05 16.21 20.55
CA ARG A 69 -5.36 16.55 21.13
C ARG A 69 -5.51 16.07 22.58
N ASN A 70 -4.89 14.95 22.94
CA ASN A 70 -4.97 14.35 24.27
C ASN A 70 -3.78 14.71 25.18
N TYR A 71 -2.93 15.67 24.79
CA TYR A 71 -1.78 16.14 25.57
C TYR A 71 -0.76 15.05 25.93
N ILE A 72 -0.69 13.99 25.13
CA ILE A 72 0.34 12.94 25.21
C ILE A 72 1.44 13.19 24.16
N PRO A 73 2.62 12.57 24.29
CA PRO A 73 3.67 12.70 23.27
C PRO A 73 3.15 12.36 21.87
N TRP A 74 3.45 13.21 20.89
CA TRP A 74 2.93 13.11 19.52
C TRP A 74 3.33 11.80 18.82
N ASP A 75 4.44 11.20 19.23
CA ASP A 75 5.03 9.95 18.74
C ASP A 75 4.63 8.72 19.58
N SER A 76 3.71 8.86 20.53
CA SER A 76 3.20 7.73 21.33
C SER A 76 2.27 6.86 20.50
N VAL A 77 2.47 5.54 20.52
CA VAL A 77 1.71 4.59 19.72
C VAL A 77 1.40 3.32 20.51
N LEU A 78 0.25 2.72 20.20
CA LEU A 78 -0.10 1.38 20.63
C LEU A 78 0.35 0.39 19.57
N ILE A 79 1.37 -0.41 19.88
CA ILE A 79 1.94 -1.40 18.96
C ILE A 79 1.46 -2.78 19.34
N SER A 80 0.87 -3.49 18.39
CA SER A 80 0.65 -4.93 18.45
C SER A 80 1.96 -5.65 18.14
N ALA A 81 2.43 -6.46 19.07
CA ALA A 81 3.44 -7.46 18.81
C ALA A 81 2.87 -8.57 17.93
N SER A 82 3.76 -9.37 17.33
CA SER A 82 3.42 -10.52 16.47
C SER A 82 2.60 -11.60 17.19
N ASN A 83 2.66 -11.63 18.53
CA ASN A 83 1.86 -12.52 19.38
C ASN A 83 0.49 -11.92 19.80
N GLY A 84 0.10 -10.77 19.23
CA GLY A 84 -1.16 -10.08 19.55
C GLY A 84 -1.16 -9.31 20.88
N SER A 85 -0.03 -9.28 21.60
CA SER A 85 0.10 -8.42 22.79
C SER A 85 0.23 -6.96 22.37
N MET A 86 -0.52 -6.07 23.01
CA MET A 86 -0.44 -4.64 22.74
C MET A 86 0.43 -3.95 23.79
N SER A 87 1.31 -3.06 23.35
CA SER A 87 2.17 -2.26 24.23
C SER A 87 2.18 -0.80 23.79
N SER A 88 1.95 0.11 24.74
CA SER A 88 2.09 1.55 24.53
C SER A 88 3.58 1.92 24.57
N THR A 89 4.09 2.49 23.50
CA THR A 89 5.50 2.90 23.40
C THR A 89 5.65 4.14 22.53
N ILE A 90 6.85 4.71 22.50
CA ILE A 90 7.23 5.71 21.51
C ILE A 90 7.49 5.00 20.18
N LEU A 91 7.11 5.63 19.08
CA LEU A 91 7.39 5.16 17.73
C LEU A 91 8.89 4.98 17.54
N MET A 92 9.30 3.87 16.93
CA MET A 92 10.72 3.55 16.71
C MET A 92 10.97 3.27 15.23
N GLY A 93 12.21 3.46 14.80
CA GLY A 93 12.62 3.08 13.45
C GLY A 93 12.46 1.58 13.24
N ALA A 94 11.48 1.18 12.43
CA ALA A 94 11.17 -0.20 12.07
C ALA A 94 10.15 -0.25 10.93
N VAL A 95 9.81 -1.46 10.51
CA VAL A 95 8.74 -1.73 9.55
C VAL A 95 7.46 -2.08 10.29
N TYR A 96 6.35 -1.45 9.90
CA TYR A 96 5.04 -1.69 10.51
C TYR A 96 3.99 -1.95 9.44
N THR A 97 2.97 -2.72 9.80
CA THR A 97 1.67 -2.62 9.14
C THR A 97 0.81 -1.63 9.91
N ILE A 98 0.02 -0.84 9.19
CA ILE A 98 -0.89 0.14 9.77
C ILE A 98 -2.28 -0.08 9.20
N GLU A 99 -3.28 -0.06 10.06
CA GLU A 99 -4.67 -0.20 9.67
C GLU A 99 -5.61 0.43 10.69
N ASN A 100 -6.85 0.62 10.27
CA ASN A 100 -7.91 1.08 11.15
C ASN A 100 -8.37 -0.06 12.07
N SER A 101 -8.44 0.23 13.37
CA SER A 101 -9.00 -0.66 14.38
C SER A 101 -10.51 -0.42 14.49
N PHE A 102 -11.30 -1.21 13.75
CA PHE A 102 -12.76 -1.10 13.77
C PHE A 102 -13.42 -1.47 15.12
N SER A 103 -12.65 -1.99 16.08
CA SER A 103 -13.13 -2.34 17.42
C SER A 103 -12.95 -1.22 18.46
N ALA A 104 -12.19 -0.17 18.13
CA ALA A 104 -11.92 0.93 19.04
C ALA A 104 -12.49 2.24 18.47
N SER A 105 -13.45 2.83 19.17
CA SER A 105 -14.09 4.09 18.79
C SER A 105 -13.27 5.35 19.15
N GLY A 106 -12.14 5.20 19.84
CA GLY A 106 -11.28 6.31 20.27
C GLY A 106 -10.08 5.85 21.09
N LEU A 107 -9.23 6.81 21.50
CA LEU A 107 -8.14 6.54 22.43
C LEU A 107 -8.69 6.34 23.85
N THR A 108 -8.22 5.30 24.53
CA THR A 108 -8.46 5.12 25.97
C THR A 108 -7.14 4.91 26.69
N PHE A 109 -6.98 5.54 27.84
CA PHE A 109 -5.78 5.47 28.67
C PHE A 109 -5.97 4.50 29.85
N ASP A 110 -4.86 4.00 30.38
CA ASP A 110 -4.87 3.21 31.60
C ASP A 110 -5.26 4.11 32.78
N PRO A 111 -6.37 3.83 33.50
CA PRO A 111 -6.81 4.66 34.62
C PRO A 111 -5.92 4.54 35.86
N ILE A 112 -5.01 3.56 35.91
CA ILE A 112 -4.18 3.24 37.09
C ILE A 112 -2.84 3.99 37.02
N LEU A 113 -2.22 4.02 35.84
CA LEU A 113 -0.82 4.46 35.71
C LEU A 113 -0.62 5.98 35.63
N ASN A 114 -1.68 6.77 35.35
CA ASN A 114 -1.64 8.25 35.25
C ASN A 114 -0.50 8.82 34.38
N ASP A 115 0.11 8.00 33.51
CA ASP A 115 1.30 8.30 32.72
C ASP A 115 1.00 8.49 31.23
N GLY A 116 -0.28 8.42 30.84
CA GLY A 116 -0.72 8.51 29.46
C GLY A 116 -0.58 7.21 28.66
N THR A 117 -0.35 6.07 29.31
CA THR A 117 -0.30 4.75 28.67
C THR A 117 -1.58 4.46 27.89
N ILE A 118 -1.44 4.22 26.58
CA ILE A 118 -2.55 3.93 25.67
C ILE A 118 -2.96 2.47 25.83
N VAL A 119 -4.25 2.21 26.07
CA VAL A 119 -4.82 0.85 26.20
C VAL A 119 -5.60 0.46 24.94
N LYS A 120 -6.29 1.42 24.31
CA LYS A 120 -6.99 1.22 23.05
C LYS A 120 -6.74 2.39 22.12
N SER A 121 -6.64 2.09 20.84
CA SER A 121 -6.46 3.06 19.77
C SER A 121 -7.33 2.72 18.57
N PRO A 122 -7.92 3.73 17.89
CA PRO A 122 -8.64 3.52 16.63
C PRO A 122 -7.69 3.14 15.49
N ILE A 123 -6.37 3.15 15.72
CA ILE A 123 -5.35 2.77 14.75
C ILE A 123 -4.52 1.65 15.34
N ARG A 124 -4.38 0.56 14.56
CA ARG A 124 -3.58 -0.60 14.93
C ARG A 124 -2.28 -0.57 14.12
N LEU A 125 -1.17 -0.47 14.84
CA LEU A 125 0.17 -0.67 14.31
C LEU A 125 0.64 -2.06 14.70
N THR A 126 1.07 -2.88 13.74
CA THR A 126 1.71 -4.16 14.04
C THR A 126 3.15 -4.11 13.56
N LYS A 127 4.09 -4.35 14.48
CA LYS A 127 5.51 -4.36 14.14
C LYS A 127 5.86 -5.62 13.36
N ILE A 128 6.56 -5.45 12.24
CA ILE A 128 7.15 -6.54 11.47
C ILE A 128 8.64 -6.64 11.83
N ASP A 129 9.03 -7.72 12.52
CA ASP A 129 10.45 -8.04 12.71
C ASP A 129 11.02 -8.68 11.42
N PRO A 130 12.25 -8.35 10.97
CA PRO A 130 13.32 -7.65 11.71
C PRO A 130 13.58 -6.18 11.31
N THR A 131 14.00 -5.43 12.33
CA THR A 131 14.49 -4.05 12.50
C THR A 131 14.55 -3.02 11.36
N THR A 132 14.72 -3.36 10.08
CA THR A 132 14.75 -2.36 8.98
C THR A 132 14.55 -2.97 7.58
N SER A 133 14.47 -4.28 7.43
CA SER A 133 14.46 -4.92 6.11
C SER A 133 13.80 -6.30 6.12
N PHE A 134 13.27 -6.67 4.96
CA PHE A 134 12.79 -8.02 4.68
C PHE A 134 13.94 -8.85 4.13
N ALA A 135 14.03 -10.14 4.50
CA ALA A 135 15.07 -11.01 3.96
C ALA A 135 14.76 -11.45 2.52
N THR A 136 13.49 -11.56 2.17
CA THR A 136 13.03 -11.95 0.82
C THR A 136 11.74 -11.22 0.42
N ASP A 137 11.50 -11.08 -0.88
CA ASP A 137 10.23 -10.54 -1.41
C ASP A 137 9.02 -11.41 -1.03
N LEU A 138 9.23 -12.73 -0.85
CA LEU A 138 8.20 -13.65 -0.41
C LEU A 138 7.83 -13.41 1.07
N GLU A 139 8.82 -13.21 1.93
CA GLU A 139 8.58 -12.86 3.33
C GLU A 139 7.87 -11.50 3.44
N LYS A 140 8.35 -10.52 2.67
CA LYS A 140 7.72 -9.20 2.54
C LYS A 140 6.25 -9.34 2.19
N TRP A 141 5.94 -10.09 1.14
CA TRP A 141 4.57 -10.37 0.73
C TRP A 141 3.75 -11.02 1.84
N ASN A 142 4.22 -12.14 2.40
CA ASN A 142 3.46 -12.92 3.37
C ASN A 142 3.14 -12.15 4.66
N LYS A 143 4.01 -11.22 5.06
CA LYS A 143 3.81 -10.41 6.28
C LYS A 143 2.99 -9.13 6.05
N THR A 144 2.86 -8.67 4.81
CA THR A 144 2.25 -7.37 4.47
C THR A 144 1.01 -7.49 3.58
N GLN A 145 0.64 -8.72 3.18
CA GLN A 145 -0.49 -8.95 2.29
C GLN A 145 -1.80 -8.41 2.89
N LEU A 146 -2.56 -7.70 2.06
CA LEU A 146 -3.89 -7.25 2.38
C LEU A 146 -4.92 -8.32 2.04
N ILE A 147 -5.90 -8.46 2.91
CA ILE A 147 -7.04 -9.36 2.79
C ILE A 147 -8.30 -8.49 2.82
N LEU A 148 -9.31 -8.85 2.03
CA LEU A 148 -10.64 -8.26 2.14
C LEU A 148 -11.42 -9.01 3.21
N ASP A 149 -11.95 -8.27 4.19
CA ASP A 149 -12.91 -8.81 5.14
C ASP A 149 -14.31 -8.97 4.53
N ASP A 150 -15.25 -9.52 5.31
CA ASP A 150 -16.64 -9.74 4.87
C ASP A 150 -17.40 -8.44 4.52
N HIS A 151 -16.83 -7.27 4.87
CA HIS A 151 -17.37 -5.95 4.58
C HIS A 151 -16.64 -5.25 3.42
N GLY A 152 -15.70 -5.92 2.75
CA GLY A 152 -14.94 -5.38 1.63
C GLY A 152 -13.86 -4.36 2.03
N ARG A 153 -13.35 -4.44 3.27
CA ARG A 153 -12.32 -3.54 3.80
C ARG A 153 -10.96 -4.22 3.78
N TYR A 154 -9.91 -3.46 3.48
CA TYR A 154 -8.53 -3.94 3.49
C TYR A 154 -8.01 -4.07 4.93
N ILE A 155 -7.55 -5.27 5.29
CA ILE A 155 -6.97 -5.59 6.60
C ILE A 155 -5.72 -6.49 6.46
N HIS A 156 -4.83 -6.46 7.45
CA HIS A 156 -3.59 -7.26 7.46
C HIS A 156 -3.70 -8.53 8.32
N THR A 157 -4.53 -8.51 9.37
CA THR A 157 -4.70 -9.65 10.28
C THR A 157 -6.14 -9.83 10.72
N GLY A 158 -6.65 -11.07 10.62
CA GLY A 158 -7.76 -11.52 11.46
C GLY A 158 -8.84 -12.40 10.83
N SER A 159 -8.87 -12.61 9.51
CA SER A 159 -9.94 -13.42 8.93
C SER A 159 -9.38 -14.70 8.31
N THR A 160 -9.69 -15.85 8.93
CA THR A 160 -9.59 -17.16 8.29
C THR A 160 -10.57 -17.32 7.11
N THR A 161 -11.43 -16.33 6.86
CA THR A 161 -12.46 -16.32 5.81
C THR A 161 -12.25 -15.25 4.73
N GLY A 162 -11.27 -14.35 4.90
CA GLY A 162 -11.07 -13.22 3.99
C GLY A 162 -10.35 -13.63 2.71
N ALA A 163 -10.76 -13.03 1.59
CA ALA A 163 -10.15 -13.33 0.30
C ALA A 163 -8.79 -12.62 0.17
N PRO A 164 -7.70 -13.36 -0.11
CA PRO A 164 -6.38 -12.76 -0.31
C PRO A 164 -6.42 -11.84 -1.53
N THR A 165 -5.84 -10.65 -1.39
CA THR A 165 -5.76 -9.69 -2.50
C THR A 165 -4.41 -9.75 -3.19
N GLN A 166 -4.31 -9.11 -4.36
CA GLN A 166 -3.05 -8.86 -5.06
C GLN A 166 -2.29 -7.63 -4.53
N PHE A 167 -2.74 -7.06 -3.41
CA PHE A 167 -2.12 -5.90 -2.77
C PHE A 167 -1.46 -6.29 -1.45
N ALA A 168 -0.36 -5.63 -1.14
CA ALA A 168 0.31 -5.73 0.14
C ALA A 168 0.78 -4.34 0.55
N SER A 169 0.80 -4.05 1.85
CA SER A 169 0.91 -2.68 2.35
C SER A 169 1.72 -2.64 3.64
N TYR A 170 2.62 -1.66 3.77
CA TYR A 170 3.40 -1.46 4.98
C TYR A 170 4.01 -0.07 5.00
N ILE A 171 4.45 0.37 6.17
CA ILE A 171 5.18 1.61 6.36
C ILE A 171 6.58 1.31 6.89
N ILE A 172 7.57 2.04 6.39
CA ILE A 172 8.89 2.09 7.01
C ILE A 172 8.98 3.41 7.76
N VAL A 173 9.28 3.31 9.04
CA VAL A 173 9.54 4.47 9.88
C VAL A 173 11.04 4.59 10.07
N SER A 174 11.57 5.77 9.79
CA SER A 174 12.99 6.10 9.96
C SER A 174 13.13 7.39 10.74
N PRO A 175 14.11 7.53 11.64
CA PRO A 175 14.31 8.79 12.34
C PRO A 175 14.67 9.91 11.35
N LEU A 176 14.24 11.14 11.63
CA LEU A 176 14.72 12.31 10.91
C LEU A 176 16.20 12.53 11.24
N GLY A 177 17.03 12.64 10.22
CA GLY A 177 18.48 12.77 10.38
C GLY A 177 19.16 13.25 9.11
N TYR A 178 20.46 13.51 9.22
CA TYR A 178 21.31 13.87 8.09
C TYR A 178 22.53 12.96 8.05
N THR A 179 23.03 12.71 6.84
CA THR A 179 24.26 11.94 6.64
C THR A 179 25.44 12.90 6.62
N GLY A 180 26.28 12.84 7.65
CA GLY A 180 27.55 13.55 7.72
C GLY A 180 28.73 12.68 7.31
N SER A 181 29.95 13.21 7.42
CA SER A 181 31.19 12.48 7.14
C SER A 181 31.42 11.27 8.06
N THR A 182 30.79 11.27 9.25
CA THR A 182 30.90 10.21 10.27
C THR A 182 29.73 9.23 10.25
N GLY A 183 28.77 9.38 9.32
CA GLY A 183 27.58 8.53 9.21
C GLY A 183 26.27 9.30 9.43
N PHE A 184 25.19 8.53 9.61
CA PHE A 184 23.85 9.07 9.83
C PHE A 184 23.70 9.59 11.26
N THR A 185 23.30 10.86 11.40
CA THR A 185 23.06 11.52 12.69
C THR A 185 21.59 11.90 12.79
N GLU A 186 20.92 11.44 13.85
CA GLU A 186 19.52 11.75 14.14
C GLU A 186 19.36 13.20 14.64
N VAL A 187 18.32 13.89 14.18
CA VAL A 187 17.93 15.20 14.71
C VAL A 187 17.22 15.00 16.04
N ARG A 188 17.92 15.30 17.14
CA ARG A 188 17.42 15.13 18.51
C ARG A 188 17.50 16.44 19.29
N LYS A 189 16.53 16.66 20.18
CA LYS A 189 16.54 17.71 21.21
C LYS A 189 16.18 17.05 22.54
N ASP A 190 16.94 17.33 23.59
CA ASP A 190 16.72 16.76 24.93
C ASP A 190 16.60 15.21 24.92
N GLN A 191 17.45 14.55 24.12
CA GLN A 191 17.44 13.09 23.89
C GLN A 191 16.17 12.53 23.23
N LYS A 192 15.27 13.37 22.71
CA LYS A 192 14.05 12.96 21.99
C LYS A 192 14.17 13.24 20.49
N ASN A 193 13.62 12.34 19.68
CA ASN A 193 13.60 12.50 18.23
C ASN A 193 12.67 13.65 17.85
N GLN A 194 13.13 14.51 16.94
CA GLN A 194 12.37 15.70 16.53
C GLN A 194 11.42 15.42 15.35
N GLY A 195 11.59 14.26 14.70
CA GLY A 195 10.75 13.85 13.60
C GLY A 195 10.98 12.42 13.18
N TRP A 196 9.99 11.88 12.47
CA TRP A 196 10.05 10.59 11.81
C TRP A 196 9.75 10.78 10.32
N ILE A 197 10.56 10.13 9.48
CA ILE A 197 10.28 9.94 8.06
C ILE A 197 9.41 8.70 7.94
N ILE A 198 8.28 8.86 7.27
CA ILE A 198 7.28 7.84 7.02
C ILE A 198 7.33 7.51 5.55
N ASP A 199 7.68 6.28 5.24
CA ASP A 199 7.76 5.75 3.88
C ASP A 199 6.67 4.69 3.72
N ALA A 200 5.50 5.15 3.28
CA ALA A 200 4.34 4.32 2.98
C ALA A 200 4.59 3.55 1.69
N ARG A 201 4.36 2.24 1.70
CA ARG A 201 4.67 1.35 0.59
C ARG A 201 3.53 0.40 0.31
N VAL A 202 3.24 0.24 -0.97
CA VAL A 202 2.24 -0.69 -1.48
C VAL A 202 2.87 -1.55 -2.57
N LEU A 203 2.71 -2.86 -2.45
CA LEU A 203 3.08 -3.81 -3.51
C LEU A 203 1.86 -4.31 -4.24
N VAL A 204 2.02 -4.47 -5.56
CA VAL A 204 1.06 -5.16 -6.42
C VAL A 204 1.73 -6.39 -7.01
N LYS A 205 1.10 -7.56 -6.88
CA LYS A 205 1.59 -8.82 -7.45
C LYS A 205 1.06 -9.00 -8.87
N TYR A 206 1.98 -9.20 -9.81
CA TYR A 206 1.68 -9.54 -11.21
C TYR A 206 2.23 -10.94 -11.56
N ASN A 207 1.79 -11.49 -12.69
CA ASN A 207 2.35 -12.74 -13.23
C ASN A 207 3.81 -12.53 -13.67
N GLY A 208 4.74 -12.70 -12.73
CA GLY A 208 6.19 -12.57 -12.98
C GLY A 208 6.95 -11.70 -11.97
N GLY A 209 6.29 -11.09 -10.98
CA GLY A 209 6.98 -10.33 -9.95
C GLY A 209 6.09 -9.37 -9.16
N TYR A 210 6.73 -8.44 -8.46
CA TYR A 210 6.07 -7.41 -7.67
C TYR A 210 6.40 -6.05 -8.25
N ARG A 211 5.41 -5.15 -8.27
CA ARG A 211 5.63 -3.72 -8.46
C ARG A 211 5.41 -3.03 -7.14
N GLU A 212 6.31 -2.12 -6.80
CA GLU A 212 6.28 -1.39 -5.54
C GLU A 212 6.06 0.09 -5.83
N TYR A 213 5.21 0.70 -5.02
CA TYR A 213 4.90 2.12 -5.06
C TYR A 213 5.14 2.69 -3.68
N ASP A 214 5.71 3.88 -3.62
CA ASP A 214 6.03 4.55 -2.37
C ASP A 214 5.45 5.97 -2.29
N ALA A 215 5.12 6.38 -1.07
CA ALA A 215 4.79 7.74 -0.72
C ALA A 215 5.52 8.11 0.57
N LYS A 216 6.34 9.15 0.49
CA LYS A 216 7.16 9.60 1.62
C LYS A 216 6.60 10.88 2.21
N SER A 217 6.63 10.96 3.52
CA SER A 217 6.32 12.18 4.26
C SER A 217 7.10 12.22 5.56
N MET A 218 6.98 13.32 6.28
CA MET A 218 7.59 13.52 7.57
C MET A 218 6.54 13.95 8.59
N ILE A 219 6.68 13.42 9.81
CA ILE A 219 5.94 13.88 10.98
C ILE A 219 6.94 14.45 11.98
N THR A 220 6.62 15.62 12.55
CA THR A 220 7.51 16.34 13.47
C THR A 220 6.71 16.93 14.64
N ASP A 221 7.41 17.24 15.73
CA ASP A 221 6.90 18.07 16.82
C ASP A 221 6.94 19.54 16.39
N TRP A 222 5.87 20.07 15.81
CA TRP A 222 5.82 21.46 15.32
C TRP A 222 5.11 22.43 16.28
N GLN A 223 4.63 21.95 17.44
CA GLN A 223 3.85 22.73 18.39
C GLN A 223 4.66 23.29 19.59
N LYS A 224 5.98 23.50 19.45
CA LYS A 224 6.78 24.17 20.47
C LYS A 224 7.58 25.35 19.92
#